data_AF-A0A1N7S0U6-F1
#
_entry.id   AF-A0A1N7S0U6-F1
#
_cell.length_a   1.000
_cell.length_b   1.000
_cell.length_c   1.000
_cell.angle_alpha   90.00
_cell.angle_beta   90.00
_cell.angle_gamma   90.00
#
_symmetry.space_group_name_H-M   'P 1'
#
loop_
_entity.id
_entity.type
_entity.pdbx_description
1 polymer ?
#
loop_
_entity_poly.entity_id
_entity_poly.type
_entity_poly.pdbx_seq_one_letter_code
_entity_poly.pdbx_strand_id
1 'polypeptide(L)'
;MARGSHAKKEIEAALVYAEKNGWRVQSGGKGHAWGKIYCPYNDAECRCGEFCISSVWSTPKNPGNHAKHLRRIVDNCTARR
;
A
#
# COMPACT_ATOMS: atom_id res chain seq x y z
N MET A 1 7.46 -4.43 -15.41
CA MET A 1 7.55 -2.96 -15.46
C MET A 1 7.90 -2.47 -14.07
N ALA A 2 9.06 -1.85 -13.90
CA ALA A 2 9.46 -1.28 -12.63
C ALA A 2 8.43 -0.22 -12.22
N ARG A 3 7.90 -0.33 -11.00
CA ARG A 3 7.06 0.71 -10.40
C ARG A 3 7.75 2.06 -10.53
N GLY A 4 6.97 3.11 -10.74
CA GLY A 4 7.48 4.46 -10.49
C GLY A 4 7.95 4.58 -9.04
N SER A 5 8.84 5.51 -8.74
CA SER A 5 9.16 5.90 -7.36
C SER A 5 8.19 6.96 -6.88
N HIS A 6 7.75 6.87 -5.62
CA HIS A 6 6.93 7.91 -5.03
C HIS A 6 7.79 9.13 -4.67
N ALA A 7 7.35 10.35 -5.01
CA ALA A 7 8.10 11.58 -4.74
C ALA A 7 8.37 11.82 -3.23
N LYS A 8 7.51 11.27 -2.36
CA LYS A 8 7.63 11.34 -0.90
C LYS A 8 8.33 10.09 -0.36
N LYS A 9 9.51 10.29 0.25
CA LYS A 9 10.35 9.23 0.83
C LYS A 9 9.63 8.37 1.87
N GLU A 10 8.76 8.96 2.69
CA GLU A 10 8.02 8.24 3.73
C GLU A 10 7.07 7.19 3.12
N ILE A 11 6.36 7.58 2.06
CA ILE A 11 5.44 6.69 1.34
C ILE A 11 6.25 5.64 0.58
N GLU A 12 7.35 6.03 -0.07
CA GLU A 12 8.24 5.07 -0.73
C GLU A 12 8.74 4.00 0.25
N ALA A 13 9.18 4.39 1.46
CA ALA A 13 9.61 3.46 2.50
C ALA A 13 8.47 2.51 2.93
N ALA A 14 7.24 3.01 3.05
CA ALA A 14 6.07 2.17 3.34
C ALA A 14 5.76 1.18 2.21
N LEU A 15 5.94 1.60 0.96
CA LEU A 15 5.70 0.74 -0.20
C LEU A 15 6.80 -0.32 -0.35
N VAL A 16 8.07 0.02 -0.12
CA VAL A 16 9.17 -0.96 -0.06
C VAL A 16 8.93 -1.96 1.07
N TYR A 17 8.43 -1.49 2.22
CA TYR A 17 8.03 -2.37 3.31
C TYR A 17 6.90 -3.31 2.87
N ALA A 18 5.89 -2.82 2.17
CA ALA A 18 4.81 -3.64 1.63
C ALA A 18 5.36 -4.74 0.69
N GLU A 19 6.21 -4.38 -0.28
CA GLU A 19 6.83 -5.35 -1.21
C GLU A 19 7.65 -6.42 -0.48
N LYS A 20 8.42 -6.03 0.55
CA LYS A 20 9.17 -6.97 1.40
C LYS A 20 8.27 -7.95 2.15
N ASN A 21 7.02 -7.56 2.43
CA ASN A 21 6.02 -8.42 3.06
C ASN A 21 5.16 -9.16 2.02
N GLY A 22 5.56 -9.18 0.74
CA GLY A 22 4.86 -9.88 -0.33
C GLY A 22 3.69 -9.10 -0.94
N TRP A 23 3.43 -7.86 -0.52
CA TRP A 23 2.36 -7.07 -1.12
C TRP A 23 2.74 -6.59 -2.52
N ARG A 24 1.76 -6.62 -3.42
CA ARG A 24 1.93 -6.18 -4.79
C ARG A 24 1.63 -4.69 -4.89
N VAL A 25 2.62 -3.89 -5.24
CA VAL A 25 2.46 -2.44 -5.45
C VAL A 25 2.29 -2.16 -6.93
N GLN A 26 1.24 -1.42 -7.29
CA GLN A 26 0.99 -0.98 -8.66
C GLN A 26 0.97 0.55 -8.72
N SER A 27 1.95 1.12 -9.40
CA SER A 27 1.97 2.54 -9.75
C SER A 27 1.12 2.80 -11.01
N GLY A 28 0.47 3.97 -11.10
CA GLY A 28 -0.30 4.37 -12.29
C GLY A 28 -1.74 4.81 -11.99
N GLY A 29 -1.99 5.41 -10.82
CA GLY A 29 -3.28 6.02 -10.54
C GLY A 29 -3.56 7.21 -11.46
N LYS A 30 -4.84 7.45 -11.78
CA LYS A 30 -5.28 8.65 -12.49
C LYS A 30 -5.58 9.76 -11.50
N GLY A 31 -5.05 10.96 -11.73
CA GLY A 31 -5.34 12.17 -10.94
C GLY A 31 -4.61 12.20 -9.59
N HIS A 32 -5.36 12.19 -8.48
CA HIS A 32 -4.85 12.38 -7.12
C HIS A 32 -4.22 11.13 -6.49
N ALA A 33 -4.49 9.95 -7.06
CA ALA A 33 -3.90 8.70 -6.62
C ALA A 33 -2.61 8.44 -7.41
N TRP A 34 -1.53 8.11 -6.70
CA TRP A 34 -0.28 7.66 -7.29
C TRP A 34 -0.39 6.22 -7.79
N GLY A 35 -1.06 5.37 -7.00
CA GLY A 35 -1.15 3.94 -7.26
C GLY A 35 -1.99 3.22 -6.22
N LYS A 36 -1.90 1.90 -6.20
CA LYS A 36 -2.59 1.03 -5.24
C LYS A 36 -1.66 -0.10 -4.80
N ILE A 37 -1.84 -0.56 -3.57
CA ILE A 37 -1.22 -1.79 -3.08
C ILE A 37 -2.29 -2.88 -2.99
N TYR A 38 -1.88 -4.10 -3.30
CA TYR A 38 -2.73 -5.29 -3.36
C TYR A 38 -2.16 -6.36 -2.42
N CYS A 39 -3.04 -6.93 -1.60
CA CYS A 39 -2.70 -8.08 -0.76
C CYS A 39 -2.41 -9.30 -1.65
N PRO A 40 -1.35 -10.07 -1.38
CA PRO A 40 -0.99 -11.23 -2.20
C PRO A 40 -1.91 -12.44 -1.95
N TYR A 41 -2.52 -12.52 -0.77
CA TYR A 41 -3.32 -13.66 -0.36
C TYR A 41 -4.76 -13.60 -0.88
N ASN A 42 -5.24 -12.40 -1.28
CA ASN A 42 -6.60 -12.16 -1.77
C ASN A 42 -7.68 -12.92 -0.98
N ASP A 43 -7.46 -13.01 0.34
CA ASP A 43 -8.23 -13.90 1.20
C ASP A 43 -9.40 -13.13 1.82
N ALA A 44 -10.59 -13.73 1.81
CA ALA A 44 -11.79 -13.13 2.38
C ALA A 44 -11.64 -12.87 3.89
N GLU A 45 -10.73 -13.55 4.57
CA GLU A 45 -10.44 -13.34 6.00
C GLU A 45 -9.37 -12.27 6.25
N CYS A 46 -8.56 -11.88 5.25
CA CYS A 46 -7.65 -10.73 5.39
C CYS A 46 -8.47 -9.43 5.29
N ARG A 47 -8.91 -8.96 6.47
CA ARG A 47 -9.76 -7.77 6.69
C ARG A 47 -11.19 -7.88 6.13
N CYS A 48 -11.90 -8.95 6.48
CA CYS A 48 -13.34 -9.10 6.24
C CYS A 48 -13.77 -8.89 4.77
N GLY A 49 -13.00 -9.41 3.82
CA GLY A 49 -13.45 -9.61 2.44
C GLY A 49 -13.58 -8.38 1.54
N GLU A 50 -13.54 -7.16 2.06
CA GLU A 50 -13.96 -5.98 1.27
C GLU A 50 -12.84 -4.99 0.92
N PHE A 51 -11.68 -5.00 1.62
CA PHE A 51 -10.63 -3.97 1.46
C PHE A 51 -9.17 -4.47 1.51
N CYS A 52 -8.87 -5.59 0.85
CA CYS A 52 -7.50 -6.10 0.65
C CYS A 52 -6.63 -5.25 -0.31
N ILE A 53 -7.12 -4.06 -0.68
CA ILE A 53 -6.46 -3.09 -1.55
C ILE A 53 -6.44 -1.71 -0.89
N SER A 54 -5.30 -1.02 -0.94
CA SER A 54 -5.20 0.35 -0.42
C SER A 54 -4.70 1.31 -1.49
N SER A 55 -5.38 2.45 -1.64
CA SER A 55 -4.99 3.48 -2.58
C SER A 55 -3.91 4.38 -1.99
N VAL A 56 -2.87 4.59 -2.78
CA VAL A 56 -1.70 5.42 -2.44
C VAL A 56 -1.90 6.78 -3.09
N TRP A 57 -1.90 7.84 -2.28
CA TRP A 57 -2.13 9.20 -2.76
C TRP A 57 -0.81 9.88 -3.13
N SER A 58 -0.77 10.61 -4.26
CA SER A 58 0.42 11.36 -4.70
C SER A 58 0.71 12.57 -3.80
N THR A 59 -0.36 13.28 -3.39
CA THR A 59 -0.28 14.55 -2.65
C THR A 59 -1.09 14.51 -1.34
N PRO A 60 -0.79 13.60 -0.40
CA PRO A 60 -1.45 13.60 0.89
C PRO A 60 -1.02 14.81 1.72
N LYS A 61 -1.96 15.41 2.46
CA LYS A 61 -1.72 16.53 3.38
C LYS A 61 -0.64 16.21 4.42
N ASN A 62 -0.52 14.95 4.82
CA ASN A 62 0.53 14.45 5.69
C ASN A 62 1.09 13.10 5.18
N PRO A 63 2.25 13.12 4.48
CA PRO A 63 2.84 11.91 3.90
C PRO A 63 3.27 10.87 4.94
N GLY A 64 3.75 11.30 6.10
CA GLY A 64 4.17 10.40 7.18
C GLY A 64 3.02 9.61 7.80
N ASN A 65 1.89 10.25 8.06
CA ASN A 65 0.70 9.55 8.55
C ASN A 65 0.13 8.59 7.50
N HIS A 66 0.13 8.98 6.22
CA HIS A 66 -0.29 8.10 5.15
C HIS A 66 0.62 6.87 5.02
N ALA A 67 1.94 7.06 5.11
CA ALA A 67 2.92 5.98 5.12
C ALA A 67 2.73 5.03 6.30
N LYS A 68 2.53 5.56 7.52
CA LYS A 68 2.22 4.75 8.71
C LYS A 68 0.94 3.94 8.53
N HIS A 69 -0.09 4.54 7.92
CA HIS A 69 -1.33 3.85 7.63
C HIS A 69 -1.11 2.66 6.68
N LEU A 70 -0.38 2.86 5.56
CA LEU A 70 -0.04 1.78 4.64
C LEU A 70 0.75 0.65 5.33
N ARG A 71 1.74 1.00 6.17
CA ARG A 71 2.49 0.00 6.96
C ARG A 71 1.60 -0.77 7.93
N ARG A 72 0.65 -0.10 8.59
CA ARG A 72 -0.32 -0.74 9.48
C ARG A 72 -1.23 -1.70 8.74
N ILE A 73 -1.61 -1.40 7.50
CA ILE A 73 -2.40 -2.31 6.65
C ILE A 73 -1.62 -3.59 6.37
N VAL A 74 -0.34 -3.45 5.99
CA VAL A 74 0.56 -4.57 5.74
C VAL A 74 0.75 -5.42 6.99
N ASP A 75 0.98 -4.77 8.13
CA ASP A 75 1.22 -5.42 9.44
C ASP A 75 -0.02 -6.12 10.01
N ASN A 76 -1.21 -5.54 9.80
CA ASN A 76 -2.49 -6.08 10.29
C ASN A 76 -3.17 -7.00 9.27
N CYS A 77 -2.50 -7.47 8.20
CA CYS A 77 -3.10 -8.52 7.38
C CYS A 77 -3.00 -9.86 8.08
N THR A 78 -4.16 -10.46 8.28
CA THR A 78 -4.37 -11.71 9.01
C THR A 78 -3.70 -12.92 8.34
N ALA A 79 -3.25 -12.83 7.09
CA ALA A 79 -2.58 -13.92 6.37
C ALA A 79 -1.23 -14.38 6.96
N ARG A 80 -0.76 -13.75 8.05
CA ARG A 80 0.40 -14.19 8.85
C ARG A 80 0.03 -14.68 10.25
N ARG A 81 -1.26 -14.83 10.58
CA ARG A 81 -1.72 -15.34 11.88
C ARG A 81 -2.17 -16.79 11.78
#